data_AF-A0A352Z1H8-F1
#
_entry.id   AF-A0A352Z1H8-F1
#
_cell.length_a   1.000
_cell.length_b   1.000
_cell.length_c   1.000
_cell.angle_alpha   90.00
_cell.angle_beta   90.00
_cell.angle_gamma   90.00
#
_symmetry.space_group_name_H-M   'P 1'
#
loop_
_entity.id
_entity.type
_entity.pdbx_description
1 polymer ?
#
loop_
_entity_poly.entity_id
_entity_poly.type
_entity_poly.pdbx_seq_one_letter_code
_entity_poly.pdbx_strand_id
1 'polypeptide(L)'
;MKKLIFLTVLLFQYYPIVFIQAQNKQYLSSLAAEAELSLEKGIAFMQSLAIEGGYVYHYSLDAKEKWGEGQTDDRTVEVQPPGTPAVGMSFLRAWRITKNKKFLSAAEDAANALILGQNESGGWDHKIYFDRPTGKRVSFDDNQTQSAISFLMSLDQEIDKPSLTQAIEKALDMMLESQLDNGGWPHQYPWQGNYHDYATFNDNGINDCIRVMIEADTYYREKKFAESLQKAGRFLMISQLPPPQPGWAQQYNEYLQPAWARSFEPPAVDPSASLNNINSLIELFLHTGREELLEPVPDAIRWLKTSRLPNGKWGRFLELGTNKPLYYDRGRIRVDSLQLLSLERRTGYAYEVNLKEALEAVELRFLHISNPEIVGPKVDQTGKLIELAENVRKIIKNQDKMGRWIVHQDRFRKEVPGKIWDGEYRTEDRISSALFNHNVGVLCAFLEAYKDLRAVH
;
A
#
# COMPACT_ATOMS: atom_id res chain seq x y z
N MET A 1 43.76 -57.79 2.44
CA MET A 1 43.00 -56.81 3.25
C MET A 1 43.40 -55.35 3.01
N LYS A 2 43.52 -54.87 1.76
CA LYS A 2 43.87 -53.46 1.47
C LYS A 2 43.11 -52.81 0.30
N LYS A 3 42.10 -53.47 -0.27
CA LYS A 3 41.23 -52.91 -1.33
C LYS A 3 39.77 -52.65 -0.90
N LEU A 4 39.41 -52.95 0.36
CA LEU A 4 38.05 -52.75 0.89
C LEU A 4 37.90 -51.48 1.76
N ILE A 5 38.98 -50.71 1.95
CA ILE A 5 39.00 -49.53 2.85
C ILE A 5 38.87 -48.20 2.07
N PHE A 6 39.06 -48.22 0.74
CA PHE A 6 39.00 -47.00 -0.08
C PHE A 6 37.61 -46.68 -0.65
N LEU A 7 36.66 -47.64 -0.63
CA LEU A 7 35.28 -47.41 -1.08
C LEU A 7 34.38 -46.84 0.04
N THR A 8 34.74 -47.08 1.30
CA THR A 8 33.98 -46.62 2.48
C THR A 8 34.24 -45.16 2.82
N VAL A 9 35.38 -44.58 2.44
CA VAL A 9 35.73 -43.18 2.79
C VAL A 9 35.11 -42.17 1.82
N LEU A 10 34.82 -42.54 0.57
CA LEU A 10 34.12 -41.68 -0.40
C LEU A 10 32.60 -41.63 -0.15
N LEU A 11 31.99 -42.69 0.41
CA LEU A 11 30.59 -42.66 0.83
C LEU A 11 30.37 -41.70 2.02
N PHE A 12 31.29 -41.65 2.98
CA PHE A 12 31.12 -40.85 4.20
C PHE A 12 31.22 -39.32 4.03
N GLN A 13 31.74 -38.80 2.91
CA GLN A 13 31.75 -37.36 2.64
C GLN A 13 30.51 -36.87 1.85
N TYR A 14 29.84 -37.74 1.10
CA TYR A 14 28.59 -37.40 0.40
C TYR A 14 27.34 -37.62 1.26
N TYR A 15 27.36 -38.55 2.21
CA TYR A 15 26.24 -38.79 3.12
C TYR A 15 25.80 -37.57 3.95
N PRO A 16 26.69 -36.79 4.60
CA PRO A 16 26.25 -35.66 5.41
C PRO A 16 25.61 -34.54 4.57
N ILE A 17 26.10 -34.28 3.36
CA ILE A 17 25.56 -33.24 2.48
C ILE A 17 24.18 -33.64 1.93
N VAL A 18 24.04 -34.88 1.45
CA VAL A 18 22.76 -35.42 0.96
C VAL A 18 21.74 -35.51 2.10
N PHE A 19 22.18 -35.86 3.32
CA PHE A 19 21.32 -35.94 4.50
C PHE A 19 20.84 -34.56 4.97
N ILE A 20 21.72 -33.54 4.98
CA ILE A 20 21.35 -32.14 5.31
C ILE A 20 20.40 -31.57 4.25
N GLN A 21 20.64 -31.84 2.96
CA GLN A 21 19.74 -31.42 1.87
C GLN A 21 18.38 -32.12 1.95
N ALA A 22 18.34 -33.41 2.28
CA ALA A 22 17.10 -34.17 2.47
C ALA A 22 16.31 -33.67 3.70
N GLN A 23 17.00 -33.37 4.81
CA GLN A 23 16.37 -32.79 6.01
C GLN A 23 15.79 -31.41 5.73
N ASN A 24 16.52 -30.54 5.01
CA ASN A 24 16.02 -29.23 4.62
C ASN A 24 14.81 -29.33 3.67
N LYS A 25 14.82 -30.27 2.72
CA LYS A 25 13.69 -30.50 1.81
C LYS A 25 12.45 -30.99 2.54
N GLN A 26 12.61 -31.95 3.46
CA GLN A 26 11.52 -32.46 4.29
C GLN A 26 10.95 -31.38 5.21
N TYR A 27 11.83 -30.59 5.82
CA TYR A 27 11.46 -29.47 6.67
C TYR A 27 10.65 -28.40 5.91
N LEU A 28 11.14 -27.93 4.76
CA LEU A 28 10.42 -26.94 3.95
C LEU A 28 9.08 -27.48 3.44
N SER A 29 9.01 -28.77 3.11
CA SER A 29 7.74 -29.42 2.74
C SER A 29 6.73 -29.45 3.90
N SER A 30 7.17 -29.76 5.12
CA SER A 30 6.31 -29.72 6.31
C SER A 30 5.81 -28.30 6.56
N LEU A 31 6.72 -27.33 6.50
CA LEU A 31 6.40 -25.93 6.73
C LEU A 31 5.43 -25.39 5.67
N ALA A 32 5.54 -25.81 4.41
CA ALA A 32 4.59 -25.47 3.36
C ALA A 32 3.17 -25.99 3.67
N ALA A 33 3.04 -27.25 4.10
CA ALA A 33 1.75 -27.80 4.51
C ALA A 33 1.17 -27.07 5.73
N GLU A 34 2.01 -26.73 6.71
CA GLU A 34 1.60 -25.95 7.89
C GLU A 34 1.20 -24.51 7.52
N ALA A 35 1.88 -23.89 6.55
CA ALA A 35 1.56 -22.57 6.04
C ALA A 35 0.20 -22.55 5.32
N GLU A 36 -0.10 -23.55 4.48
CA GLU A 36 -1.40 -23.71 3.85
C GLU A 36 -2.52 -23.89 4.90
N LEU A 37 -2.31 -24.72 5.92
CA LEU A 37 -3.27 -24.88 7.01
C LEU A 37 -3.45 -23.58 7.82
N SER A 38 -2.39 -22.81 8.02
CA SER A 38 -2.45 -21.52 8.71
C SER A 38 -3.24 -20.48 7.90
N LEU A 39 -3.07 -20.46 6.57
CA LEU A 39 -3.90 -19.66 5.66
C LEU A 39 -5.37 -20.04 5.77
N GLU A 40 -5.70 -21.33 5.73
CA GLU A 40 -7.09 -21.80 5.84
C GLU A 40 -7.76 -21.33 7.14
N LYS A 41 -7.07 -21.48 8.28
CA LYS A 41 -7.58 -21.02 9.58
C LYS A 41 -7.72 -19.50 9.65
N GLY A 42 -6.71 -18.77 9.18
CA GLY A 42 -6.71 -17.31 9.22
C GLY A 42 -7.79 -16.70 8.34
N ILE A 43 -7.94 -17.21 7.12
CA ILE A 43 -8.97 -16.76 6.18
C ILE A 43 -10.36 -17.13 6.70
N ALA A 44 -10.57 -18.36 7.19
CA ALA A 44 -11.85 -18.75 7.76
C ALA A 44 -12.26 -17.87 8.95
N PHE A 45 -11.31 -17.52 9.83
CA PHE A 45 -11.59 -16.59 10.92
C PHE A 45 -11.91 -15.18 10.40
N MET A 46 -11.12 -14.65 9.46
CA MET A 46 -11.38 -13.33 8.90
C MET A 46 -12.75 -13.25 8.23
N GLN A 47 -13.15 -14.29 7.47
CA GLN A 47 -14.49 -14.37 6.89
C GLN A 47 -15.61 -14.35 7.93
N SER A 48 -15.39 -14.90 9.12
CA SER A 48 -16.39 -14.84 10.22
C SER A 48 -16.66 -13.43 10.74
N LEU A 49 -15.80 -12.45 10.40
CA LEU A 49 -15.93 -11.04 10.77
C LEU A 49 -16.61 -10.20 9.68
N ALA A 50 -16.95 -10.79 8.53
CA ALA A 50 -17.44 -10.06 7.38
C ALA A 50 -18.79 -9.39 7.65
N ILE A 51 -18.96 -8.17 7.14
CA ILE A 51 -20.25 -7.45 7.09
C ILE A 51 -20.61 -7.33 5.61
N GLU A 52 -21.60 -8.10 5.15
CA GLU A 52 -21.98 -8.16 3.71
C GLU A 52 -20.77 -8.45 2.79
N GLY A 53 -19.79 -9.22 3.29
CA GLY A 53 -18.53 -9.51 2.59
C GLY A 53 -17.40 -8.49 2.80
N GLY A 54 -17.68 -7.33 3.42
CA GLY A 54 -16.69 -6.28 3.66
C GLY A 54 -16.05 -6.32 5.06
N TYR A 55 -15.02 -5.49 5.25
CA TYR A 55 -14.15 -5.50 6.43
C TYR A 55 -13.77 -4.09 6.91
N VAL A 56 -13.42 -3.97 8.19
CA VAL A 56 -12.93 -2.73 8.84
C VAL A 56 -11.46 -2.89 9.22
N TYR A 57 -10.85 -1.93 9.91
CA TYR A 57 -9.43 -2.01 10.27
C TYR A 57 -9.18 -2.92 11.47
N HIS A 58 -10.02 -2.78 12.49
CA HIS A 58 -9.81 -3.41 13.79
C HIS A 58 -11.10 -3.96 14.38
N TYR A 59 -10.96 -5.03 15.16
CA TYR A 59 -12.04 -5.67 15.90
C TYR A 59 -11.59 -6.01 17.32
N SER A 60 -12.52 -5.95 18.28
CA SER A 60 -12.32 -6.57 19.59
C SER A 60 -12.19 -8.09 19.42
N LEU A 61 -11.58 -8.78 20.39
CA LEU A 61 -11.41 -10.24 20.31
C LEU A 61 -12.73 -11.02 20.25
N ASP A 62 -13.83 -10.42 20.74
CA ASP A 62 -15.19 -10.95 20.65
C ASP A 62 -16.00 -10.37 19.47
N ALA A 63 -15.36 -9.57 18.61
CA ALA A 63 -15.91 -8.92 17.42
C ALA A 63 -17.10 -7.97 17.63
N LYS A 64 -17.44 -7.64 18.89
CA LYS A 64 -18.55 -6.73 19.21
C LYS A 64 -18.21 -5.28 18.91
N GLU A 65 -16.97 -4.88 19.14
CA GLU A 65 -16.50 -3.54 18.79
C GLU A 65 -15.66 -3.61 17.51
N LYS A 66 -15.82 -2.59 16.67
CA LYS A 66 -15.23 -2.49 15.34
C LYS A 66 -14.78 -1.06 15.11
N TRP A 67 -13.67 -0.89 14.39
CA TRP A 67 -13.13 0.43 14.08
C TRP A 67 -12.51 0.47 12.68
N GLY A 68 -12.71 1.59 12.00
CA GLY A 68 -11.83 2.09 10.95
C GLY A 68 -10.94 3.19 11.51
N GLU A 69 -10.99 4.38 10.91
CA GLU A 69 -10.40 5.60 11.52
C GLU A 69 -11.06 5.95 12.87
N GLY A 70 -12.35 5.64 12.99
CA GLY A 70 -13.12 5.76 14.22
C GLY A 70 -14.03 4.56 14.43
N GLN A 71 -14.78 4.57 15.53
CA GLN A 71 -15.71 3.49 15.85
C GLN A 71 -16.79 3.33 14.76
N THR A 72 -17.14 2.08 14.46
CA THR A 72 -18.11 1.72 13.42
C THR A 72 -19.13 0.70 13.92
N ASP A 73 -20.14 0.38 13.10
CA ASP A 73 -21.27 -0.50 13.44
C ASP A 73 -21.33 -1.76 12.58
N ASP A 74 -22.38 -2.56 12.78
CA ASP A 74 -22.60 -3.84 12.08
C ASP A 74 -23.14 -3.68 10.65
N ARG A 75 -23.22 -2.45 10.13
CA ARG A 75 -23.72 -2.13 8.79
C ARG A 75 -22.73 -1.29 7.98
N THR A 76 -21.49 -1.18 8.46
CA THR A 76 -20.49 -0.27 7.89
C THR A 76 -19.14 -0.96 7.73
N VAL A 77 -18.51 -0.78 6.58
CA VAL A 77 -17.17 -1.31 6.27
C VAL A 77 -16.26 -0.21 5.73
N GLU A 78 -14.95 -0.47 5.76
CA GLU A 78 -13.94 0.48 5.28
C GLU A 78 -13.51 0.12 3.87
N VAL A 79 -13.47 1.13 2.99
CA VAL A 79 -12.89 1.02 1.65
C VAL A 79 -11.40 1.31 1.71
N GLN A 80 -10.99 2.24 2.57
CA GLN A 80 -9.58 2.54 2.78
C GLN A 80 -8.81 1.30 3.25
N PRO A 81 -7.61 1.02 2.71
CA PRO A 81 -6.71 0.03 3.28
C PRO A 81 -6.35 0.35 4.74
N PRO A 82 -6.29 -0.65 5.63
CA PRO A 82 -6.19 -2.09 5.36
C PRO A 82 -7.55 -2.82 5.27
N GLY A 83 -8.66 -2.10 5.08
CA GLY A 83 -10.02 -2.65 5.06
C GLY A 83 -10.34 -3.53 3.84
N THR A 84 -11.57 -3.39 3.35
CA THR A 84 -12.21 -4.32 2.41
C THR A 84 -11.37 -4.70 1.18
N PRO A 85 -10.86 -3.77 0.36
CA PRO A 85 -10.12 -4.15 -0.85
C PRO A 85 -8.77 -4.83 -0.55
N ALA A 86 -8.09 -4.43 0.54
CA ALA A 86 -6.82 -5.05 0.93
C ALA A 86 -7.00 -6.48 1.46
N VAL A 87 -8.09 -6.71 2.21
CA VAL A 87 -8.49 -8.07 2.67
C VAL A 87 -8.91 -8.93 1.48
N GLY A 88 -9.72 -8.40 0.57
CA GLY A 88 -10.10 -9.06 -0.68
C GLY A 88 -8.88 -9.48 -1.52
N MET A 89 -7.91 -8.58 -1.69
CA MET A 89 -6.66 -8.87 -2.40
C MET A 89 -5.85 -9.97 -1.71
N SER A 90 -5.86 -10.04 -0.38
CA SER A 90 -5.20 -11.10 0.39
C SER A 90 -5.84 -12.47 0.13
N PHE A 91 -7.18 -12.54 0.06
CA PHE A 91 -7.88 -13.76 -0.33
C PHE A 91 -7.54 -14.18 -1.77
N LEU A 92 -7.55 -13.22 -2.71
CA LEU A 92 -7.22 -13.46 -4.11
C LEU A 92 -5.79 -13.98 -4.27
N ARG A 93 -4.83 -13.41 -3.52
CA ARG A 93 -3.45 -13.90 -3.51
C ARG A 93 -3.36 -15.33 -2.98
N ALA A 94 -4.06 -15.64 -1.89
CA ALA A 94 -4.10 -17.00 -1.35
C ALA A 94 -4.72 -17.99 -2.35
N TRP A 95 -5.78 -17.59 -3.06
CA TRP A 95 -6.35 -18.36 -4.18
C TRP A 95 -5.31 -18.64 -5.25
N ARG A 96 -4.61 -17.61 -5.75
CA ARG A 96 -3.65 -17.76 -6.85
C ARG A 96 -2.57 -18.79 -6.55
N ILE A 97 -2.07 -18.77 -5.31
CA ILE A 97 -1.04 -19.70 -4.86
C ILE A 97 -1.60 -21.09 -4.58
N THR A 98 -2.66 -21.23 -3.79
CA THR A 98 -3.11 -22.55 -3.29
C THR A 98 -4.12 -23.24 -4.21
N LYS A 99 -4.79 -22.50 -5.09
CA LYS A 99 -5.95 -22.93 -5.87
C LYS A 99 -7.10 -23.47 -5.00
N ASN A 100 -7.20 -23.02 -3.75
CA ASN A 100 -8.32 -23.34 -2.86
C ASN A 100 -9.53 -22.45 -3.18
N LYS A 101 -10.59 -23.03 -3.75
CA LYS A 101 -11.80 -22.30 -4.20
C LYS A 101 -12.51 -21.52 -3.09
N LYS A 102 -12.33 -21.89 -1.81
CA LYS A 102 -12.89 -21.10 -0.70
C LYS A 102 -12.28 -19.70 -0.62
N PHE A 103 -11.01 -19.55 -0.97
CA PHE A 103 -10.33 -18.26 -0.99
C PHE A 103 -10.80 -17.40 -2.17
N LEU A 104 -11.10 -18.02 -3.32
CA LEU A 104 -11.72 -17.31 -4.44
C LEU A 104 -13.11 -16.80 -4.06
N SER A 105 -13.93 -17.66 -3.44
CA SER A 105 -15.25 -17.26 -2.93
C SER A 105 -15.15 -16.11 -1.91
N ALA A 106 -14.16 -16.13 -1.02
CA ALA A 106 -13.93 -15.05 -0.07
C ALA A 106 -13.56 -13.72 -0.77
N ALA A 107 -12.75 -13.78 -1.84
CA ALA A 107 -12.44 -12.62 -2.66
C ALA A 107 -13.70 -12.11 -3.39
N GLU A 108 -14.51 -13.00 -3.96
CA GLU A 108 -15.79 -12.63 -4.58
C GLU A 108 -16.74 -11.94 -3.60
N ASP A 109 -16.82 -12.40 -2.34
CA ASP A 109 -17.64 -11.77 -1.30
C ASP A 109 -17.16 -10.34 -0.99
N ALA A 110 -15.85 -10.13 -0.85
CA ALA A 110 -15.27 -8.80 -0.68
C ALA A 110 -15.52 -7.89 -1.89
N ALA A 111 -15.47 -8.45 -3.11
CA ALA A 111 -15.79 -7.69 -4.32
C ALA A 111 -17.28 -7.32 -4.38
N ASN A 112 -18.17 -8.22 -3.96
CA ASN A 112 -19.61 -7.93 -3.89
C ASN A 112 -19.90 -6.79 -2.90
N ALA A 113 -19.21 -6.75 -1.75
CA ALA A 113 -19.32 -5.65 -0.80
C ALA A 113 -18.98 -4.29 -1.45
N LEU A 114 -17.89 -4.25 -2.22
CA LEU A 114 -17.49 -3.05 -2.96
C LEU A 114 -18.48 -2.68 -4.06
N ILE A 115 -18.96 -3.66 -4.84
CA ILE A 115 -19.96 -3.44 -5.90
C ILE A 115 -21.25 -2.85 -5.29
N LEU A 116 -21.73 -3.41 -4.18
CA LEU A 116 -22.92 -2.91 -3.47
C LEU A 116 -22.71 -1.50 -2.93
N GLY A 117 -21.49 -1.19 -2.48
CA GLY A 117 -21.13 0.13 -1.96
C GLY A 117 -20.69 1.15 -3.00
N GLN A 118 -20.61 0.78 -4.29
CA GLN A 118 -20.18 1.71 -5.34
C GLN A 118 -21.20 2.82 -5.51
N ASN A 119 -20.73 4.05 -5.47
CA ASN A 119 -21.60 5.21 -5.44
C ASN A 119 -22.12 5.59 -6.85
N GLU A 120 -23.04 6.56 -6.93
CA GLU A 120 -23.63 6.98 -8.21
C GLU A 120 -22.58 7.49 -9.20
N SER A 121 -21.55 8.18 -8.69
CA SER A 121 -20.44 8.72 -9.48
C SER A 121 -19.48 7.66 -10.00
N GLY A 122 -19.53 6.42 -9.50
CA GLY A 122 -18.70 5.29 -9.97
C GLY A 122 -17.49 4.95 -9.09
N GLY A 123 -17.23 5.71 -8.03
CA GLY A 123 -16.16 5.40 -7.07
C GLY A 123 -16.70 5.12 -5.67
N TRP A 124 -15.85 5.32 -4.68
CA TRP A 124 -16.17 5.09 -3.27
C TRP A 124 -15.76 6.26 -2.39
N ASP A 125 -16.53 6.44 -1.32
CA ASP A 125 -16.11 7.24 -0.18
C ASP A 125 -15.21 6.38 0.73
N HIS A 126 -14.75 6.95 1.84
CA HIS A 126 -13.96 6.25 2.85
C HIS A 126 -14.65 4.97 3.37
N LYS A 127 -15.97 5.03 3.55
CA LYS A 127 -16.82 3.95 4.09
C LYS A 127 -17.92 3.54 3.14
N ILE A 128 -18.35 2.29 3.28
CA ILE A 128 -19.62 1.80 2.71
C ILE A 128 -20.60 1.61 3.85
N TYR A 129 -21.80 2.13 3.66
CA TYR A 129 -22.94 1.94 4.55
C TYR A 129 -23.99 1.08 3.85
N PHE A 130 -24.32 -0.09 4.40
CA PHE A 130 -25.25 -1.02 3.76
C PHE A 130 -26.72 -0.79 4.13
N ASP A 131 -27.01 0.15 5.02
CA ASP A 131 -28.35 0.48 5.52
C ASP A 131 -28.71 1.96 5.33
N ARG A 132 -27.86 2.71 4.60
CA ARG A 132 -28.01 4.16 4.38
C ARG A 132 -27.87 4.46 2.89
N PRO A 133 -28.43 5.59 2.41
CA PRO A 133 -28.28 5.97 1.01
C PRO A 133 -26.81 6.11 0.63
N THR A 134 -26.44 5.55 -0.52
CA THR A 134 -25.12 5.73 -1.11
C THR A 134 -24.96 7.19 -1.52
N GLY A 135 -23.86 7.83 -1.10
CA GLY A 135 -23.56 9.21 -1.45
C GLY A 135 -23.14 9.37 -2.91
N LYS A 136 -22.57 10.53 -3.25
CA LYS A 136 -21.93 10.80 -4.55
C LYS A 136 -20.43 11.03 -4.46
N ARG A 137 -19.91 11.17 -3.24
CA ARG A 137 -18.52 11.51 -3.00
C ARG A 137 -17.62 10.31 -3.24
N VAL A 138 -16.73 10.48 -4.19
CA VAL A 138 -15.56 9.66 -4.46
C VAL A 138 -14.37 10.32 -3.78
N SER A 139 -13.54 9.53 -3.14
CA SER A 139 -12.30 9.99 -2.54
C SER A 139 -11.12 9.21 -3.09
N PHE A 140 -10.09 9.96 -3.47
CA PHE A 140 -8.78 9.46 -3.89
C PHE A 140 -7.77 9.54 -2.73
N ASP A 141 -8.22 9.94 -1.54
CA ASP A 141 -7.43 10.00 -0.32
C ASP A 141 -7.09 8.60 0.19
N ASP A 142 -5.91 8.45 0.79
CA ASP A 142 -5.43 7.22 1.42
C ASP A 142 -5.71 5.93 0.61
N ASN A 143 -5.58 5.99 -0.73
CA ASN A 143 -5.78 4.86 -1.63
C ASN A 143 -7.19 4.22 -1.55
N GLN A 144 -8.22 5.00 -1.20
CA GLN A 144 -9.60 4.52 -1.05
C GLN A 144 -10.15 3.94 -2.35
N THR A 145 -10.56 4.79 -3.29
CA THR A 145 -11.14 4.33 -4.56
C THR A 145 -10.14 3.52 -5.38
N GLN A 146 -8.87 3.90 -5.38
CA GLN A 146 -7.84 3.27 -6.19
C GLN A 146 -7.62 1.80 -5.79
N SER A 147 -7.52 1.48 -4.50
CA SER A 147 -7.33 0.10 -4.05
C SER A 147 -8.55 -0.78 -4.35
N ALA A 148 -9.76 -0.23 -4.29
CA ALA A 148 -10.98 -0.92 -4.71
C ALA A 148 -10.93 -1.29 -6.19
N ILE A 149 -10.61 -0.34 -7.08
CA ILE A 149 -10.49 -0.60 -8.52
C ILE A 149 -9.42 -1.66 -8.79
N SER A 150 -8.25 -1.51 -8.17
CA SER A 150 -7.11 -2.45 -8.33
C SER A 150 -7.50 -3.88 -7.97
N PHE A 151 -8.21 -4.04 -6.85
CA PHE A 151 -8.68 -5.34 -6.40
C PHE A 151 -9.71 -5.93 -7.34
N LEU A 152 -10.71 -5.15 -7.76
CA LEU A 152 -11.75 -5.61 -8.68
C LEU A 152 -11.15 -6.04 -10.03
N MET A 153 -10.28 -5.22 -10.63
CA MET A 153 -9.58 -5.56 -11.89
C MET A 153 -8.73 -6.82 -11.76
N SER A 154 -8.04 -6.98 -10.64
CA SER A 154 -7.24 -8.18 -10.37
C SER A 154 -8.11 -9.43 -10.25
N LEU A 155 -9.29 -9.34 -9.62
CA LEU A 155 -10.25 -10.44 -9.53
C LEU A 155 -10.87 -10.78 -10.89
N ASP A 156 -11.14 -9.77 -11.72
CA ASP A 156 -11.67 -9.91 -13.10
C ASP A 156 -10.73 -10.73 -14.01
N GLN A 157 -9.44 -10.85 -13.66
CA GLN A 157 -8.51 -11.75 -14.35
C GLN A 157 -8.69 -13.23 -14.01
N GLU A 158 -9.46 -13.55 -12.96
CA GLU A 158 -9.67 -14.92 -12.48
C GLU A 158 -11.11 -15.43 -12.70
N ILE A 159 -12.08 -14.51 -12.86
CA ILE A 159 -13.50 -14.83 -13.00
C ILE A 159 -14.16 -13.98 -14.07
N ASP A 160 -15.20 -14.53 -14.69
CA ASP A 160 -16.07 -13.81 -15.64
C ASP A 160 -17.42 -13.54 -14.97
N LYS A 161 -17.64 -12.29 -14.53
CA LYS A 161 -18.87 -11.88 -13.82
C LYS A 161 -19.32 -10.50 -14.33
N PRO A 162 -20.46 -10.41 -15.06
CA PRO A 162 -20.90 -9.14 -15.64
C PRO A 162 -21.06 -7.97 -14.65
N SER A 163 -21.50 -8.23 -13.42
CA SER A 163 -21.62 -7.18 -12.40
C SER A 163 -20.26 -6.65 -11.92
N LEU A 164 -19.21 -7.48 -11.97
CA LEU A 164 -17.84 -7.06 -11.65
C LEU A 164 -17.30 -6.18 -12.77
N THR A 165 -17.40 -6.65 -14.02
CA THR A 165 -16.97 -5.89 -15.20
C THR A 165 -17.66 -4.52 -15.27
N GLN A 166 -18.98 -4.48 -15.07
CA GLN A 166 -19.73 -3.22 -15.06
C GLN A 166 -19.27 -2.26 -13.95
N ALA A 167 -18.97 -2.76 -12.76
CA ALA A 167 -18.47 -1.92 -11.67
C ALA A 167 -17.07 -1.38 -11.98
N ILE A 168 -16.20 -2.18 -12.58
CA ILE A 168 -14.86 -1.77 -13.02
C ILE A 168 -14.94 -0.70 -14.10
N GLU A 169 -15.73 -0.91 -15.16
CA GLU A 169 -15.91 0.05 -16.24
C GLU A 169 -16.41 1.39 -15.69
N LYS A 170 -17.43 1.36 -14.83
CA LYS A 170 -17.96 2.58 -14.19
C LYS A 170 -16.91 3.33 -13.38
N ALA A 171 -16.05 2.60 -12.65
CA ALA A 171 -15.01 3.21 -11.84
C ALA A 171 -13.85 3.76 -12.68
N LEU A 172 -13.44 3.07 -13.73
CA LEU A 172 -12.40 3.52 -14.66
C LEU A 172 -12.87 4.74 -15.45
N ASP A 173 -14.11 4.76 -15.93
CA ASP A 173 -14.68 5.91 -16.62
C ASP A 173 -14.78 7.14 -15.70
N MET A 174 -15.22 6.95 -14.44
CA MET A 174 -15.19 8.01 -13.42
C MET A 174 -13.78 8.56 -13.20
N MET A 175 -12.79 7.67 -13.13
CA MET A 175 -11.42 8.05 -12.87
C MET A 175 -10.79 8.80 -14.05
N LEU A 176 -11.18 8.46 -15.29
CA LEU A 176 -10.82 9.22 -16.49
C LEU A 176 -11.53 10.58 -16.55
N GLU A 177 -12.81 10.63 -16.18
CA GLU A 177 -13.62 11.87 -16.15
C GLU A 177 -13.11 12.87 -15.11
N SER A 178 -12.68 12.39 -13.94
CA SER A 178 -12.15 13.21 -12.86
C SER A 178 -10.70 13.64 -13.05
N GLN A 179 -9.98 13.13 -14.05
CA GLN A 179 -8.63 13.57 -14.35
C GLN A 179 -8.65 15.04 -14.83
N LEU A 180 -7.86 15.88 -14.17
CA LEU A 180 -7.81 17.32 -14.44
C LEU A 180 -7.11 17.63 -15.76
N ASP A 181 -7.37 18.81 -16.34
CA ASP A 181 -6.75 19.28 -17.59
C ASP A 181 -5.22 19.32 -17.53
N ASN A 182 -4.65 19.57 -16.35
CA ASN A 182 -3.20 19.58 -16.15
C ASN A 182 -2.60 18.15 -16.11
N GLY A 183 -3.43 17.11 -15.99
CA GLY A 183 -3.08 15.70 -15.97
C GLY A 183 -3.05 15.04 -14.59
N GLY A 184 -3.22 15.81 -13.51
CA GLY A 184 -3.37 15.27 -12.16
C GLY A 184 -4.79 14.78 -11.86
N TRP A 185 -5.01 14.39 -10.61
CA TRP A 185 -6.33 14.03 -10.06
C TRP A 185 -6.64 14.86 -8.82
N PRO A 186 -7.92 15.18 -8.59
CA PRO A 186 -8.36 15.87 -7.38
C PRO A 186 -8.21 14.95 -6.16
N HIS A 187 -8.36 15.52 -4.96
CA HIS A 187 -8.45 14.74 -3.73
C HIS A 187 -9.83 14.06 -3.60
N GLN A 188 -10.90 14.72 -4.07
CA GLN A 188 -12.27 14.18 -4.08
C GLN A 188 -12.98 14.53 -5.38
N TYR A 189 -13.99 13.73 -5.73
CA TYR A 189 -14.85 13.91 -6.89
C TYR A 189 -16.32 13.62 -6.50
N PRO A 190 -17.34 14.34 -7.01
CA PRO A 190 -17.29 15.58 -7.79
C PRO A 190 -16.66 16.76 -7.04
N TRP A 191 -16.56 17.91 -7.70
CA TRP A 191 -15.96 19.12 -7.15
C TRP A 191 -16.65 19.59 -5.85
N GLN A 192 -15.83 20.02 -4.88
CA GLN A 192 -16.22 20.44 -3.53
C GLN A 192 -16.15 21.96 -3.33
N GLY A 193 -15.55 22.71 -4.26
CA GLY A 193 -15.34 24.16 -4.18
C GLY A 193 -14.26 24.57 -3.18
N ASN A 194 -13.30 23.68 -2.90
CA ASN A 194 -12.22 23.93 -1.94
C ASN A 194 -10.95 23.14 -2.33
N TYR A 195 -9.98 23.02 -1.40
CA TYR A 195 -8.70 22.36 -1.69
C TYR A 195 -8.84 20.92 -2.19
N HIS A 196 -9.97 20.26 -1.94
CA HIS A 196 -10.21 18.92 -2.45
C HIS A 196 -10.27 18.83 -3.98
N ASP A 197 -10.44 19.96 -4.68
CA ASP A 197 -10.48 20.04 -6.14
C ASP A 197 -9.09 20.15 -6.77
N TYR A 198 -8.05 20.39 -5.96
CA TYR A 198 -6.68 20.57 -6.43
C TYR A 198 -6.03 19.25 -6.81
N ALA A 199 -5.07 19.33 -7.74
CA ALA A 199 -4.23 18.19 -8.09
C ALA A 199 -3.42 17.75 -6.86
N THR A 200 -3.68 16.55 -6.33
CA THR A 200 -3.25 16.16 -4.97
C THR A 200 -2.31 14.94 -4.97
N PHE A 201 -1.06 15.16 -4.57
CA PHE A 201 -0.09 14.09 -4.23
C PHE A 201 -0.16 13.66 -2.76
N ASN A 202 -0.79 14.47 -1.89
CA ASN A 202 -0.96 14.13 -0.48
C ASN A 202 -1.50 12.70 -0.35
N ASP A 203 -0.90 11.95 0.58
CA ASP A 203 -1.25 10.56 0.88
C ASP A 203 -1.33 9.66 -0.39
N ASN A 204 -0.45 9.94 -1.37
CA ASN A 204 -0.31 9.23 -2.65
C ASN A 204 -1.47 9.34 -3.63
N GLY A 205 -2.41 10.30 -3.47
CA GLY A 205 -3.62 10.38 -4.30
C GLY A 205 -3.37 10.17 -5.80
N ILE A 206 -2.57 11.06 -6.43
CA ILE A 206 -2.19 10.92 -7.85
C ILE A 206 -1.31 9.69 -8.12
N ASN A 207 -0.40 9.34 -7.20
CA ASN A 207 0.53 8.22 -7.39
C ASN A 207 -0.21 6.88 -7.49
N ASP A 208 -1.21 6.67 -6.63
CA ASP A 208 -2.10 5.50 -6.69
C ASP A 208 -3.01 5.54 -7.91
N CYS A 209 -3.41 6.74 -8.37
CA CYS A 209 -4.14 6.86 -9.63
C CYS A 209 -3.31 6.40 -10.83
N ILE A 210 -2.02 6.78 -10.87
CA ILE A 210 -1.09 6.32 -11.90
C ILE A 210 -0.96 4.80 -11.87
N ARG A 211 -0.83 4.20 -10.67
CA ARG A 211 -0.74 2.74 -10.51
C ARG A 211 -1.97 2.03 -11.08
N VAL A 212 -3.18 2.48 -10.75
CA VAL A 212 -4.43 1.91 -11.30
C VAL A 212 -4.50 2.05 -12.82
N MET A 213 -4.08 3.18 -13.37
CA MET A 213 -4.08 3.38 -14.83
C MET A 213 -3.05 2.49 -15.55
N ILE A 214 -1.90 2.21 -14.93
CA ILE A 214 -0.92 1.21 -15.40
C ILE A 214 -1.53 -0.19 -15.39
N GLU A 215 -2.22 -0.57 -14.30
CA GLU A 215 -2.91 -1.86 -14.19
C GLU A 215 -3.99 -2.00 -15.27
N ALA A 216 -4.82 -0.96 -15.46
CA ALA A 216 -5.87 -0.94 -16.47
C ALA A 216 -5.32 -1.04 -17.90
N ASP A 217 -4.26 -0.28 -18.22
CA ASP A 217 -3.58 -0.38 -19.52
C ASP A 217 -2.96 -1.77 -19.74
N THR A 218 -2.43 -2.39 -18.69
CA THR A 218 -1.86 -3.74 -18.75
C THR A 218 -2.92 -4.81 -19.02
N TYR A 219 -4.05 -4.75 -18.31
CA TYR A 219 -5.12 -5.75 -18.41
C TYR A 219 -5.99 -5.58 -19.66
N TYR A 220 -6.40 -4.33 -19.96
CA TYR A 220 -7.44 -4.06 -20.96
C TYR A 220 -6.88 -3.46 -22.26
N ARG A 221 -5.69 -2.84 -22.22
CA ARG A 221 -4.97 -2.31 -23.40
C ARG A 221 -5.77 -1.34 -24.27
N GLU A 222 -6.64 -0.54 -23.65
CA GLU A 222 -7.39 0.50 -24.32
C GLU A 222 -6.61 1.81 -24.39
N LYS A 223 -6.68 2.48 -25.55
CA LYS A 223 -5.97 3.75 -25.82
C LYS A 223 -6.21 4.83 -24.75
N LYS A 224 -7.40 4.88 -24.15
CA LYS A 224 -7.79 5.86 -23.13
C LYS A 224 -6.89 5.81 -21.89
N PHE A 225 -6.39 4.63 -21.51
CA PHE A 225 -5.51 4.49 -20.35
C PHE A 225 -4.10 5.01 -20.65
N ALA A 226 -3.52 4.66 -21.80
CA ALA A 226 -2.25 5.21 -22.26
C ALA A 226 -2.27 6.75 -22.37
N GLU A 227 -3.36 7.32 -22.89
CA GLU A 227 -3.55 8.78 -22.97
C GLU A 227 -3.62 9.44 -21.58
N SER A 228 -4.32 8.81 -20.63
CA SER A 228 -4.38 9.25 -19.23
C SER A 228 -2.99 9.23 -18.57
N LEU A 229 -2.22 8.16 -18.77
CA LEU A 229 -0.84 8.04 -18.27
C LEU A 229 0.11 9.08 -18.90
N GLN A 230 -0.10 9.44 -20.16
CA GLN A 230 0.65 10.53 -20.80
C GLN A 230 0.38 11.87 -20.12
N LYS A 231 -0.88 12.19 -19.81
CA LYS A 231 -1.24 13.41 -19.08
C LYS A 231 -0.63 13.42 -17.67
N ALA A 232 -0.69 12.29 -16.96
CA ALA A 232 -0.12 12.16 -15.61
C ALA A 232 1.41 12.34 -15.59
N GLY A 233 2.13 11.73 -16.55
CA GLY A 233 3.57 11.91 -16.71
C GLY A 233 3.92 13.37 -16.99
N ARG A 234 3.17 14.05 -17.87
CA ARG A 234 3.32 15.48 -18.11
C ARG A 234 3.08 16.30 -16.83
N PHE A 235 2.05 15.98 -16.06
CA PHE A 235 1.76 16.69 -14.80
C PHE A 235 2.93 16.58 -13.80
N LEU A 236 3.50 15.38 -13.62
CA LEU A 236 4.66 15.17 -12.76
C LEU A 236 5.84 16.06 -13.18
N MET A 237 6.13 16.15 -14.49
CA MET A 237 7.23 16.96 -15.00
C MET A 237 7.00 18.46 -14.81
N ILE A 238 5.82 18.99 -15.18
CA ILE A 238 5.56 20.44 -15.13
C ILE A 238 5.31 20.96 -13.71
N SER A 239 4.95 20.10 -12.77
CA SER A 239 4.70 20.46 -11.37
C SER A 239 5.96 20.41 -10.50
N GLN A 240 7.06 19.85 -11.01
CA GLN A 240 8.34 19.90 -10.29
C GLN A 240 8.76 21.37 -10.13
N LEU A 241 9.08 21.74 -8.90
CA LEU A 241 9.53 23.10 -8.62
C LEU A 241 10.93 23.34 -9.19
N PRO A 242 11.28 24.58 -9.59
CA PRO A 242 12.62 24.87 -10.10
C PRO A 242 13.67 24.82 -8.97
N PRO A 243 14.97 24.79 -9.31
CA PRO A 243 16.03 25.06 -8.35
C PRO A 243 15.75 26.36 -7.55
N PRO A 244 16.04 26.38 -6.23
CA PRO A 244 16.88 25.44 -5.50
C PRO A 244 16.17 24.21 -4.92
N GLN A 245 14.87 24.00 -5.19
CA GLN A 245 14.09 22.91 -4.58
C GLN A 245 13.37 22.07 -5.64
N PRO A 246 14.08 21.24 -6.42
CA PRO A 246 13.52 20.35 -7.46
C PRO A 246 12.70 19.17 -6.90
N GLY A 247 11.77 19.45 -5.99
CA GLY A 247 10.80 18.53 -5.44
C GLY A 247 9.37 18.95 -5.81
N TRP A 248 8.41 18.35 -5.12
CA TRP A 248 6.98 18.59 -5.30
C TRP A 248 6.30 18.98 -3.99
N ALA A 249 5.23 19.76 -4.10
CA ALA A 249 4.31 20.03 -3.02
C ALA A 249 3.29 18.91 -2.85
N GLN A 250 2.56 18.93 -1.73
CA GLN A 250 1.46 18.00 -1.50
C GLN A 250 0.32 18.18 -2.50
N GLN A 251 0.08 19.40 -2.98
CA GLN A 251 -1.00 19.70 -3.92
C GLN A 251 -0.80 21.03 -4.64
N TYR A 252 -1.44 21.14 -5.80
CA TYR A 252 -1.30 22.26 -6.72
C TYR A 252 -2.66 22.75 -7.18
N ASN A 253 -2.85 24.07 -7.14
CA ASN A 253 -4.04 24.72 -7.72
C ASN A 253 -4.00 24.66 -9.27
N GLU A 254 -5.04 25.21 -9.90
CA GLU A 254 -5.20 25.25 -11.36
C GLU A 254 -4.07 26.02 -12.09
N TYR A 255 -3.30 26.84 -11.36
CA TYR A 255 -2.16 27.60 -11.87
C TYR A 255 -0.80 26.93 -11.62
N LEU A 256 -0.79 25.65 -11.20
CA LEU A 256 0.42 24.90 -10.82
C LEU A 256 1.21 25.53 -9.67
N GLN A 257 0.52 26.22 -8.75
CA GLN A 257 1.14 26.76 -7.55
C GLN A 257 0.91 25.80 -6.38
N PRO A 258 1.95 25.51 -5.56
CA PRO A 258 1.76 24.86 -4.28
C PRO A 258 0.65 25.53 -3.48
N ALA A 259 -0.31 24.75 -3.00
CA ALA A 259 -1.52 25.28 -2.39
C ALA A 259 -1.71 24.81 -0.95
N TRP A 260 -2.48 25.59 -0.18
CA TRP A 260 -2.93 25.17 1.14
C TRP A 260 -3.87 23.98 1.04
N ALA A 261 -3.73 23.03 1.95
CA ALA A 261 -4.72 22.01 2.23
C ALA A 261 -5.49 22.39 3.51
N ARG A 262 -5.43 21.53 4.54
CA ARG A 262 -5.96 21.85 5.86
C ARG A 262 -5.20 23.04 6.45
N SER A 263 -5.74 23.66 7.50
CA SER A 263 -5.17 24.87 8.09
C SER A 263 -3.73 24.73 8.63
N PHE A 264 -3.22 23.51 8.73
CA PHE A 264 -1.88 23.17 9.21
C PHE A 264 -0.96 22.62 8.11
N GLU A 265 -1.38 22.70 6.85
CA GLU A 265 -0.70 22.15 5.66
C GLU A 265 -0.45 23.27 4.65
N PRO A 266 0.63 24.04 4.84
CA PRO A 266 0.93 25.20 4.03
C PRO A 266 1.46 24.82 2.64
N PRO A 267 1.40 25.76 1.66
CA PRO A 267 2.20 25.72 0.45
C PRO A 267 3.68 25.53 0.80
N ALA A 268 4.22 24.37 0.47
CA ALA A 268 5.57 23.96 0.82
C ALA A 268 6.01 22.82 -0.09
N VAL A 269 7.32 22.62 -0.21
CA VAL A 269 7.86 21.42 -0.84
C VAL A 269 7.78 20.28 0.19
N ASP A 270 7.29 19.12 -0.22
CA ASP A 270 7.10 17.94 0.63
C ASP A 270 8.08 16.83 0.20
N PRO A 271 9.07 16.48 1.05
CA PRO A 271 10.03 15.42 0.77
C PRO A 271 9.40 14.03 0.55
N SER A 272 8.30 13.70 1.21
CA SER A 272 7.64 12.40 1.05
C SER A 272 6.91 12.32 -0.29
N ALA A 273 6.13 13.35 -0.63
CA ALA A 273 5.48 13.48 -1.93
C ALA A 273 6.51 13.45 -3.06
N SER A 274 7.65 14.13 -2.88
CA SER A 274 8.74 14.13 -3.85
C SER A 274 9.33 12.74 -4.07
N LEU A 275 9.55 11.97 -2.99
CA LEU A 275 10.04 10.59 -3.09
C LEU A 275 9.05 9.69 -3.82
N ASN A 276 7.74 9.86 -3.57
CA ASN A 276 6.70 9.08 -4.23
C ASN A 276 6.56 9.45 -5.71
N ASN A 277 6.72 10.74 -6.05
CA ASN A 277 6.73 11.20 -7.43
C ASN A 277 7.92 10.68 -8.22
N ILE A 278 9.11 10.56 -7.61
CA ILE A 278 10.25 9.87 -8.23
C ILE A 278 9.88 8.42 -8.56
N ASN A 279 9.25 7.70 -7.62
CA ASN A 279 8.81 6.33 -7.89
C ASN A 279 7.80 6.28 -9.04
N SER A 280 6.79 7.15 -9.07
CA SER A 280 5.82 7.19 -10.17
C SER A 280 6.45 7.52 -11.53
N LEU A 281 7.43 8.43 -11.58
CA LEU A 281 8.19 8.69 -12.81
C LEU A 281 8.94 7.45 -13.30
N ILE A 282 9.56 6.71 -12.37
CA ILE A 282 10.24 5.45 -12.68
C ILE A 282 9.23 4.37 -13.15
N GLU A 283 8.08 4.22 -12.50
CA GLU A 283 7.05 3.27 -12.94
C GLU A 283 6.53 3.61 -14.35
N LEU A 284 6.25 4.89 -14.61
CA LEU A 284 5.80 5.34 -15.92
C LEU A 284 6.88 5.12 -16.99
N PHE A 285 8.16 5.33 -16.66
CA PHE A 285 9.27 4.99 -17.55
C PHE A 285 9.29 3.49 -17.86
N LEU A 286 9.24 2.64 -16.84
CA LEU A 286 9.26 1.18 -17.02
C LEU A 286 8.06 0.68 -17.83
N HIS A 287 6.90 1.32 -17.69
CA HIS A 287 5.69 0.96 -18.43
C HIS A 287 5.70 1.49 -19.87
N THR A 288 6.17 2.71 -20.10
CA THR A 288 6.03 3.41 -21.40
C THR A 288 7.31 3.47 -22.24
N GLY A 289 8.48 3.23 -21.65
CA GLY A 289 9.79 3.36 -22.29
C GLY A 289 10.20 4.81 -22.60
N ARG A 290 9.47 5.82 -22.11
CA ARG A 290 9.72 7.24 -22.39
C ARG A 290 10.81 7.81 -21.49
N GLU A 291 12.01 7.95 -22.04
CA GLU A 291 13.21 8.40 -21.32
C GLU A 291 13.06 9.78 -20.67
N GLU A 292 12.27 10.69 -21.26
CA GLU A 292 12.06 12.05 -20.74
C GLU A 292 11.47 12.06 -19.32
N LEU A 293 10.78 11.00 -18.92
CA LEU A 293 10.21 10.84 -17.57
C LEU A 293 11.30 10.71 -16.49
N LEU A 294 12.52 10.33 -16.86
CA LEU A 294 13.64 10.20 -15.92
C LEU A 294 14.40 11.51 -15.72
N GLU A 295 14.22 12.51 -16.59
CA GLU A 295 14.92 13.80 -16.50
C GLU A 295 14.79 14.50 -15.12
N PRO A 296 13.61 14.53 -14.46
CA PRO A 296 13.43 15.20 -13.16
C PRO A 296 14.17 14.51 -11.99
N VAL A 297 14.50 13.22 -12.12
CA VAL A 297 14.84 12.34 -10.99
C VAL A 297 16.18 12.69 -10.31
N PRO A 298 17.30 12.92 -11.04
CA PRO A 298 18.60 13.18 -10.41
C PRO A 298 18.60 14.41 -9.50
N ASP A 299 17.95 15.49 -9.93
CA ASP A 299 17.90 16.74 -9.18
C ASP A 299 17.01 16.61 -7.95
N ALA A 300 15.88 15.90 -8.06
CA ALA A 300 15.02 15.60 -6.91
C ALA A 300 15.74 14.75 -5.85
N ILE A 301 16.45 13.68 -6.26
CA ILE A 301 17.25 12.85 -5.32
C ILE A 301 18.32 13.70 -4.62
N ARG A 302 19.02 14.56 -5.37
CA ARG A 302 20.04 15.46 -4.82
C ARG A 302 19.44 16.40 -3.79
N TRP A 303 18.30 17.00 -4.08
CA TRP A 303 17.59 17.89 -3.16
C TRP A 303 17.07 17.15 -1.92
N LEU A 304 16.55 15.94 -2.06
CA LEU A 304 16.16 15.11 -0.93
C LEU A 304 17.36 14.85 -0.01
N LYS A 305 18.55 14.56 -0.55
CA LYS A 305 19.75 14.37 0.28
C LYS A 305 20.16 15.64 1.04
N THR A 306 20.10 16.80 0.38
CA THR A 306 20.55 18.07 0.98
C THR A 306 19.53 18.73 1.90
N SER A 307 18.24 18.41 1.76
CA SER A 307 17.16 18.90 2.64
C SER A 307 17.04 18.15 3.97
N ARG A 308 17.87 17.13 4.19
CA ARG A 308 17.90 16.35 5.43
C ARG A 308 18.24 17.24 6.63
N LEU A 309 17.40 17.18 7.66
CA LEU A 309 17.58 17.93 8.90
C LEU A 309 18.75 17.37 9.74
N PRO A 310 19.34 18.18 10.65
CA PRO A 310 20.44 17.74 11.51
C PRO A 310 20.14 16.51 12.38
N ASN A 311 18.87 16.25 12.68
CA ASN A 311 18.44 15.06 13.44
C ASN A 311 18.33 13.79 12.58
N GLY A 312 18.69 13.87 11.29
CA GLY A 312 18.68 12.76 10.36
C GLY A 312 17.32 12.47 9.70
N LYS A 313 16.29 13.28 9.97
CA LYS A 313 14.94 13.20 9.38
C LYS A 313 14.72 14.27 8.30
N TRP A 314 13.53 14.30 7.72
CA TRP A 314 13.05 15.30 6.78
C TRP A 314 11.82 16.00 7.34
N GLY A 315 11.74 17.31 7.20
CA GLY A 315 10.51 18.04 7.51
C GLY A 315 9.45 17.72 6.46
N ARG A 316 8.21 17.46 6.87
CA ARG A 316 7.08 17.20 5.95
C ARG A 316 6.82 18.43 5.07
N PHE A 317 6.97 19.62 5.63
CA PHE A 317 6.80 20.88 4.91
C PHE A 317 8.11 21.66 4.94
N LEU A 318 8.69 21.93 3.77
CA LEU A 318 9.86 22.78 3.60
C LEU A 318 9.47 24.09 2.93
N GLU A 319 9.78 25.20 3.59
CA GLU A 319 9.50 26.56 3.11
C GLU A 319 10.09 26.79 1.73
N LEU A 320 9.26 27.37 0.84
CA LEU A 320 9.63 27.69 -0.53
C LEU A 320 10.84 28.64 -0.55
N GLY A 321 11.87 28.26 -1.29
CA GLY A 321 13.12 28.98 -1.48
C GLY A 321 14.20 28.75 -0.41
N THR A 322 13.89 28.20 0.77
CA THR A 322 14.84 28.18 1.90
C THR A 322 15.17 26.80 2.46
N ASN A 323 14.37 25.77 2.19
CA ASN A 323 14.41 24.46 2.87
C ASN A 323 14.18 24.51 4.39
N LYS A 324 13.73 25.63 4.96
CA LYS A 324 13.43 25.72 6.39
C LYS A 324 12.18 24.87 6.69
N PRO A 325 12.20 23.96 7.68
CA PRO A 325 11.01 23.22 8.04
C PRO A 325 9.91 24.14 8.58
N LEU A 326 8.67 23.86 8.19
CA LEU A 326 7.49 24.60 8.61
C LEU A 326 6.64 23.76 9.57
N TYR A 327 6.25 24.39 10.68
CA TYR A 327 5.35 23.82 11.67
C TYR A 327 4.14 24.75 11.80
N TYR A 328 2.96 24.22 11.48
CA TYR A 328 1.72 24.97 11.57
C TYR A 328 0.73 24.22 12.43
N ASP A 329 0.13 24.88 13.40
CA ASP A 329 -1.00 24.36 14.17
C ASP A 329 -2.33 24.64 13.44
N ARG A 330 -3.42 24.13 14.01
CA ARG A 330 -4.78 24.45 13.56
C ARG A 330 -5.01 25.96 13.55
N GLY A 331 -5.77 26.43 12.56
CA GLY A 331 -6.03 27.87 12.39
C GLY A 331 -4.88 28.65 11.73
N ARG A 332 -3.95 27.98 11.02
CA ARG A 332 -2.82 28.60 10.30
C ARG A 332 -1.83 29.31 11.23
N ILE A 333 -1.68 28.79 12.44
CA ILE A 333 -0.74 29.34 13.43
C ILE A 333 0.64 28.75 13.16
N ARG A 334 1.57 29.54 12.64
CA ARG A 334 2.98 29.14 12.48
C ARG A 334 3.68 29.13 13.85
N VAL A 335 4.44 28.08 14.12
CA VAL A 335 5.33 27.99 15.28
C VAL A 335 6.75 27.66 14.84
N ASP A 336 7.74 27.99 15.68
CA ASP A 336 9.16 27.87 15.31
C ASP A 336 9.74 26.46 15.48
N SER A 337 9.07 25.57 16.21
CA SER A 337 9.55 24.22 16.45
C SER A 337 8.42 23.22 16.72
N LEU A 338 8.73 21.93 16.57
CA LEU A 338 7.81 20.84 16.93
C LEU A 338 7.28 20.94 18.36
N GLN A 339 8.11 21.41 19.31
CA GLN A 339 7.75 21.44 20.72
C GLN A 339 6.65 22.47 21.02
N LEU A 340 6.52 23.49 20.17
CA LEU A 340 5.53 24.56 20.29
C LEU A 340 4.17 24.24 19.64
N LEU A 341 4.07 23.11 18.91
CA LEU A 341 2.78 22.61 18.43
C LEU A 341 1.90 22.16 19.61
N SER A 342 0.59 22.34 19.46
CA SER A 342 -0.41 21.75 20.35
C SER A 342 -0.19 20.25 20.50
N LEU A 343 -0.56 19.70 21.66
CA LEU A 343 -0.36 18.28 21.96
C LEU A 343 -0.97 17.38 20.86
N GLU A 344 -2.17 17.72 20.41
CA GLU A 344 -2.91 16.99 19.39
C GLU A 344 -2.18 16.99 18.04
N ARG A 345 -1.65 18.13 17.57
CA ARG A 345 -0.85 18.17 16.33
C ARG A 345 0.52 17.52 16.48
N ARG A 346 1.22 17.81 17.57
CA ARG A 346 2.59 17.32 17.82
C ARG A 346 2.69 15.80 17.87
N THR A 347 1.64 15.15 18.37
CA THR A 347 1.62 13.69 18.54
C THR A 347 0.72 13.00 17.54
N GLY A 348 -0.22 13.73 16.94
CA GLY A 348 -1.20 13.17 16.02
C GLY A 348 -0.89 13.34 14.54
N TYR A 349 0.15 14.08 14.19
CA TYR A 349 0.57 14.33 12.82
C TYR A 349 2.10 14.33 12.70
N ALA A 350 2.64 13.64 11.70
CA ALA A 350 4.08 13.50 11.51
C ALA A 350 4.65 14.69 10.71
N TYR A 351 5.18 15.70 11.41
CA TYR A 351 5.88 16.85 10.80
C TYR A 351 7.34 16.56 10.44
N GLU A 352 7.94 15.52 11.01
CA GLU A 352 9.29 15.08 10.68
C GLU A 352 9.32 13.56 10.47
N VAL A 353 9.75 13.14 9.28
CA VAL A 353 9.68 11.75 8.82
C VAL A 353 11.07 11.19 8.52
N ASN A 354 11.26 9.89 8.71
CA ASN A 354 12.49 9.21 8.31
C ASN A 354 12.32 8.65 6.91
N LEU A 355 13.07 9.19 5.94
CA LEU A 355 13.03 8.76 4.53
C LEU A 355 14.30 8.01 4.11
N LYS A 356 15.23 7.72 5.03
CA LYS A 356 16.57 7.23 4.69
C LYS A 356 16.52 5.96 3.82
N GLU A 357 15.86 4.92 4.29
CA GLU A 357 15.82 3.62 3.59
C GLU A 357 15.06 3.71 2.26
N ALA A 358 13.95 4.45 2.23
CA ALA A 358 13.17 4.66 1.03
C ALA A 358 13.96 5.45 -0.04
N LEU A 359 14.72 6.46 0.39
CA LEU A 359 15.57 7.27 -0.49
C LEU A 359 16.74 6.44 -1.04
N GLU A 360 17.38 5.63 -0.20
CA GLU A 360 18.43 4.70 -0.63
C GLU A 360 17.87 3.67 -1.64
N ALA A 361 16.68 3.13 -1.39
CA ALA A 361 16.04 2.18 -2.28
C ALA A 361 15.68 2.79 -3.66
N VAL A 362 15.09 3.99 -3.69
CA VAL A 362 14.70 4.63 -4.96
C VAL A 362 15.93 5.09 -5.77
N GLU A 363 17.00 5.53 -5.09
CA GLU A 363 18.25 5.86 -5.75
C GLU A 363 18.90 4.62 -6.39
N LEU A 364 18.97 3.51 -5.65
CA LEU A 364 19.48 2.24 -6.20
C LEU A 364 18.65 1.78 -7.39
N ARG A 365 17.32 1.90 -7.30
CA ARG A 365 16.41 1.57 -8.40
C ARG A 365 16.69 2.43 -9.63
N PHE A 366 16.84 3.74 -9.46
CA PHE A 366 17.16 4.67 -10.54
C PHE A 366 18.52 4.37 -11.19
N LEU A 367 19.54 4.09 -10.37
CA LEU A 367 20.88 3.75 -10.85
C LEU A 367 20.89 2.48 -11.70
N HIS A 368 20.15 1.46 -11.29
CA HIS A 368 20.03 0.20 -12.02
C HIS A 368 19.35 0.39 -13.38
N ILE A 369 18.28 1.18 -13.41
CA ILE A 369 17.54 1.49 -14.64
C ILE A 369 18.39 2.32 -15.61
N SER A 370 19.12 3.30 -15.09
CA SER A 370 19.97 4.19 -15.89
C SER A 370 21.26 3.53 -16.37
N ASN A 371 21.68 2.43 -15.73
CA ASN A 371 22.90 1.69 -16.09
C ASN A 371 22.65 0.18 -16.06
N PRO A 372 21.97 -0.39 -17.08
CA PRO A 372 21.61 -1.81 -17.10
C PRO A 372 22.83 -2.76 -17.06
N GLU A 373 23.99 -2.28 -17.53
CA GLU A 373 25.27 -3.00 -17.51
C GLU A 373 25.83 -3.20 -16.09
N ILE A 374 25.38 -2.40 -15.11
CA ILE A 374 25.68 -2.65 -13.70
C ILE A 374 24.79 -3.82 -13.27
N VAL A 375 25.35 -5.04 -13.37
CA VAL A 375 24.75 -6.26 -12.86
C VAL A 375 24.46 -6.05 -11.36
N GLY A 376 23.17 -5.87 -11.04
CA GLY A 376 22.72 -5.82 -9.65
C GLY A 376 23.15 -7.09 -8.90
N PRO A 377 23.27 -7.05 -7.57
CA PRO A 377 23.59 -8.25 -6.81
C PRO A 377 22.58 -9.35 -7.17
N LYS A 378 23.08 -10.53 -7.55
CA LYS A 378 22.22 -11.69 -7.80
C LYS A 378 21.38 -11.92 -6.54
N VAL A 379 20.06 -11.92 -6.70
CA VAL A 379 19.14 -12.22 -5.60
C VAL A 379 19.41 -13.64 -5.14
N ASP A 380 19.85 -13.79 -3.88
CA ASP A 380 19.98 -15.10 -3.25
C ASP A 380 18.57 -15.64 -2.94
N GLN A 381 18.03 -16.37 -3.91
CA GLN A 381 16.71 -17.00 -3.79
C GLN A 381 16.66 -18.00 -2.63
N THR A 382 17.78 -18.66 -2.31
CA THR A 382 17.83 -19.62 -1.20
C THR A 382 17.81 -18.89 0.13
N GLY A 383 18.62 -17.83 0.29
CA GLY A 383 18.61 -16.97 1.46
C GLY A 383 17.25 -16.34 1.71
N LYS A 384 16.59 -15.82 0.66
CA LYS A 384 15.24 -15.26 0.74
C LYS A 384 14.20 -16.30 1.19
N LEU A 385 14.27 -17.53 0.68
CA LEU A 385 13.38 -18.60 1.10
C LEU A 385 13.58 -18.97 2.57
N ILE A 386 14.83 -18.98 3.05
CA ILE A 386 15.15 -19.25 4.46
C ILE A 386 14.59 -18.15 5.37
N GLU A 387 14.77 -16.89 4.99
CA GLU A 387 14.19 -15.75 5.72
C GLU A 387 12.66 -15.83 5.78
N LEU A 388 12.02 -16.12 4.65
CA LEU A 388 10.57 -16.34 4.58
C LEU A 388 10.14 -17.50 5.48
N ALA A 389 10.88 -18.61 5.49
CA ALA A 389 10.59 -19.76 6.35
C ALA A 389 10.67 -19.41 7.86
N GLU A 390 11.59 -18.53 8.26
CA GLU A 390 11.65 -18.01 9.63
C GLU A 390 10.43 -17.17 9.99
N ASN A 391 10.02 -16.28 9.10
CA ASN A 391 8.86 -15.43 9.31
C ASN A 391 7.56 -16.25 9.35
N VAL A 392 7.41 -17.23 8.45
CA VAL A 392 6.27 -18.16 8.44
C VAL A 392 6.17 -18.94 9.76
N ARG A 393 7.27 -19.46 10.30
CA ARG A 393 7.26 -20.13 11.61
C ARG A 393 6.75 -19.22 12.73
N LYS A 394 7.17 -17.95 12.74
CA LYS A 394 6.70 -16.97 13.75
C LYS A 394 5.20 -16.71 13.59
N ILE A 395 4.72 -16.56 12.36
CA ILE A 395 3.30 -16.34 12.05
C ILE A 395 2.45 -17.52 12.50
N ILE A 396 2.85 -18.75 12.17
CA ILE A 396 2.13 -19.98 12.57
C ILE A 396 2.11 -20.11 14.10
N LYS A 397 3.25 -19.89 14.76
CA LYS A 397 3.35 -19.96 16.22
C LYS A 397 2.45 -18.94 16.94
N ASN A 398 2.27 -17.76 16.36
CA ASN A 398 1.45 -16.70 16.91
C ASN A 398 -0.02 -16.77 16.48
N GLN A 399 -0.40 -17.79 15.69
CA GLN A 399 -1.80 -18.05 15.35
C GLN A 399 -2.45 -18.86 16.47
N ASP A 400 -3.57 -18.37 16.99
CA ASP A 400 -4.28 -19.11 18.03
C ASP A 400 -5.15 -20.26 17.48
N LYS A 401 -5.80 -21.00 18.38
CA LYS A 401 -6.64 -22.15 18.02
C LYS A 401 -7.86 -21.80 17.16
N MET A 402 -8.31 -20.55 17.21
CA MET A 402 -9.42 -20.04 16.39
C MET A 402 -8.95 -19.55 15.02
N GLY A 403 -7.63 -19.55 14.76
CA GLY A 403 -7.05 -19.03 13.52
C GLY A 403 -6.67 -17.56 13.58
N ARG A 404 -6.78 -16.91 14.75
CA ARG A 404 -6.58 -15.46 14.91
C ARG A 404 -5.11 -15.12 14.99
N TRP A 405 -4.75 -13.99 14.37
CA TRP A 405 -3.53 -13.26 14.67
C TRP A 405 -3.89 -11.99 15.45
N ILE A 406 -3.33 -11.86 16.64
CA ILE A 406 -3.69 -10.81 17.59
C ILE A 406 -2.57 -9.79 17.68
N VAL A 407 -2.91 -8.50 17.59
CA VAL A 407 -2.03 -7.42 18.01
C VAL A 407 -2.22 -7.27 19.51
N HIS A 408 -1.21 -7.65 20.28
CA HIS A 408 -1.24 -7.55 21.74
C HIS A 408 -0.90 -6.14 22.21
N GLN A 409 -1.64 -5.64 23.21
CA GLN A 409 -1.43 -4.32 23.80
C GLN A 409 -1.40 -3.20 22.75
N ASP A 410 -2.29 -3.31 21.77
CA ASP A 410 -2.44 -2.31 20.73
C ASP A 410 -2.94 -1.00 21.32
N ARG A 411 -2.30 0.11 20.94
CA ARG A 411 -2.52 1.43 21.54
C ARG A 411 -3.12 2.37 20.52
N PHE A 412 -4.34 2.85 20.77
CA PHE A 412 -5.07 3.74 19.86
C PHE A 412 -5.79 4.86 20.62
N ARG A 413 -6.11 5.94 19.89
CA ARG A 413 -6.73 7.13 20.48
C ARG A 413 -8.11 6.76 21.03
N LYS A 414 -8.39 7.19 22.26
CA LYS A 414 -9.73 7.10 22.82
C LYS A 414 -10.57 8.20 22.19
N GLU A 415 -11.45 7.83 21.27
CA GLU A 415 -12.40 8.79 20.69
C GLU A 415 -13.47 9.15 21.71
N VAL A 416 -13.67 10.45 21.90
CA VAL A 416 -14.79 10.98 22.68
C VAL A 416 -15.61 11.85 21.74
N PRO A 417 -16.87 11.46 21.43
CA PRO A 417 -17.70 12.20 20.50
C PRO A 417 -17.76 13.69 20.85
N GLY A 418 -17.50 14.55 19.86
CA GLY A 418 -17.56 16.00 20.00
C GLY A 418 -16.38 16.65 20.75
N LYS A 419 -15.31 15.92 21.08
CA LYS A 419 -14.11 16.47 21.72
C LYS A 419 -12.86 16.29 20.87
N ILE A 420 -12.01 17.30 20.86
CA ILE A 420 -10.63 17.16 20.38
C ILE A 420 -9.93 16.17 21.30
N TRP A 421 -9.19 15.25 20.70
CA TRP A 421 -8.45 14.25 21.43
C TRP A 421 -7.49 14.90 22.44
N ASP A 422 -7.58 14.45 23.69
CA ASP A 422 -6.97 15.07 24.87
C ASP A 422 -5.64 14.41 25.29
N GLY A 423 -5.15 13.45 24.50
CA GLY A 423 -3.95 12.70 24.82
C GLY A 423 -4.22 11.29 25.37
N GLU A 424 -5.48 10.93 25.63
CA GLU A 424 -5.82 9.62 26.19
C GLU A 424 -5.77 8.50 25.16
N TYR A 425 -5.13 7.38 25.52
CA TYR A 425 -5.10 6.18 24.71
C TYR A 425 -5.84 5.04 25.40
N ARG A 426 -6.49 4.19 24.59
CA ARG A 426 -6.92 2.86 24.99
C ARG A 426 -5.83 1.87 24.60
N THR A 427 -5.59 0.89 25.46
CA THR A 427 -4.65 -0.21 25.21
C THR A 427 -5.38 -1.52 25.40
N GLU A 428 -5.39 -2.37 24.37
CA GLU A 428 -6.02 -3.69 24.42
C GLU A 428 -5.54 -4.60 23.31
N ASP A 429 -5.87 -5.88 23.42
CA ASP A 429 -5.61 -6.85 22.36
C ASP A 429 -6.69 -6.73 21.28
N ARG A 430 -6.27 -6.61 20.01
CA ARG A 430 -7.18 -6.44 18.86
C ARG A 430 -6.87 -7.39 17.73
N ILE A 431 -7.91 -7.72 16.95
CA ILE A 431 -7.74 -8.25 15.60
C ILE A 431 -7.50 -7.08 14.67
N SER A 432 -6.55 -7.22 13.75
CA SER A 432 -6.15 -6.18 12.80
C SER A 432 -6.14 -6.72 11.38
N SER A 433 -6.89 -6.07 10.49
CA SER A 433 -6.88 -6.37 9.06
C SER A 433 -5.49 -6.12 8.46
N ALA A 434 -4.73 -5.15 8.97
CA ALA A 434 -3.35 -4.93 8.54
C ALA A 434 -2.44 -6.13 8.90
N LEU A 435 -2.56 -6.66 10.12
CA LEU A 435 -1.79 -7.83 10.55
C LEU A 435 -2.19 -9.08 9.74
N PHE A 436 -3.49 -9.24 9.49
CA PHE A 436 -4.02 -10.29 8.63
C PHE A 436 -3.43 -10.21 7.21
N ASN A 437 -3.53 -9.05 6.55
CA ASN A 437 -3.01 -8.83 5.19
C ASN A 437 -1.50 -9.09 5.12
N HIS A 438 -0.75 -8.62 6.11
CA HIS A 438 0.69 -8.87 6.20
C HIS A 438 1.00 -10.37 6.32
N ASN A 439 0.37 -11.06 7.26
CA ASN A 439 0.63 -12.48 7.51
C ASN A 439 0.26 -13.35 6.31
N VAL A 440 -0.89 -13.10 5.68
CA VAL A 440 -1.29 -13.77 4.43
C VAL A 440 -0.28 -13.51 3.33
N GLY A 441 0.19 -12.26 3.20
CA GLY A 441 1.22 -11.88 2.23
C GLY A 441 2.53 -12.67 2.40
N VAL A 442 3.03 -12.79 3.63
CA VAL A 442 4.26 -13.54 3.94
C VAL A 442 4.07 -15.05 3.72
N LEU A 443 2.95 -15.61 4.16
CA LEU A 443 2.62 -17.03 3.94
C LEU A 443 2.55 -17.35 2.44
N CYS A 444 1.88 -16.50 1.64
CA CYS A 444 1.80 -16.66 0.19
C CYS A 444 3.17 -16.52 -0.48
N ALA A 445 3.99 -15.54 -0.07
CA ALA A 445 5.33 -15.34 -0.63
C ALA A 445 6.24 -16.56 -0.37
N PHE A 446 6.16 -17.15 0.82
CA PHE A 446 6.87 -18.39 1.13
C PHE A 446 6.41 -19.56 0.25
N LEU A 447 5.10 -19.76 0.12
CA LEU A 447 4.54 -20.84 -0.69
C LEU A 447 4.88 -20.70 -2.18
N GLU A 448 4.88 -19.47 -2.70
CA GLU A 448 5.31 -19.16 -4.06
C GLU A 448 6.79 -19.51 -4.27
N ALA A 449 7.68 -18.97 -3.43
CA ALA A 449 9.12 -19.25 -3.50
C ALA A 449 9.44 -20.75 -3.33
N TYR A 450 8.69 -21.45 -2.49
CA TYR A 450 8.81 -22.90 -2.32
C TYR A 450 8.38 -23.67 -3.58
N LYS A 451 7.32 -23.25 -4.26
CA LYS A 451 6.87 -23.86 -5.52
C LYS A 451 7.85 -23.63 -6.66
N ASP A 452 8.41 -22.43 -6.77
CA ASP A 452 9.44 -22.12 -7.77
C ASP A 452 10.67 -22.99 -7.59
N LEU A 453 11.13 -23.20 -6.35
CA LEU A 453 12.24 -24.11 -6.05
C LEU A 453 11.93 -25.56 -6.49
N ARG A 454 10.67 -26.00 -6.40
CA ARG A 454 10.24 -27.33 -6.85
C ARG A 454 10.06 -27.45 -8.37
N ALA A 455 9.92 -26.35 -9.10
CA ALA A 455 9.79 -26.37 -10.55
C ALA A 455 11.16 -26.47 -11.26
N VAL A 456 12.23 -26.05 -10.60
CA VAL A 456 13.62 -26.05 -11.11
C VAL A 456 14.33 -27.40 -10.87
N HIS A 457 13.78 -28.28 -10.04
CA HIS A 457 14.34 -29.57 -9.63
C HIS A 457 13.38 -30.73 -9.90
#